data_AF-A0A6I9NYF6-F1
#
_entry.id   AF-A0A6I9NYF6-F1
#
_cell.length_a   1.000
_cell.length_b   1.000
_cell.length_c   1.000
_cell.angle_alpha   90.00
_cell.angle_beta   90.00
_cell.angle_gamma   90.00
#
_symmetry.space_group_name_H-M   'P 1'
#
loop_
_entity.id
_entity.type
_entity.pdbx_description
1 polymer ?
#
loop_
_entity_poly.entity_id
_entity_poly.type
_entity_poly.pdbx_seq_one_letter_code
_entity_poly.pdbx_strand_id
1 'polypeptide(L)'
;MECMAMAPIAVRSSLRAPLTVCLGRSTSLFITPAACGTRDPGANTEVTLVQQAALNLSLSLSLSLLQPHTLLQRVKSCISDEEEEKLLQITSLHSLNAFLLPIKTVGVQGDCRSYSYVCGITSKESPHWESLLFLSRLIPRMCHSINRVVYVFGSHVKEPPTDITPTFLTTGVLSTLRQADFVAHSILRESGYSGKISQMPIILTPLHFDRDAQQKQPSCRRSVVIRTFITSDFMTGIPAQPGNHIPEEVVLKMVNEIKKIPGISRVMYDLTSKPPGTTEWE
;
A
#
# COMPACT_ATOMS: atom_id res chain seq x y z
N MET A 1 72.09 22.56 -11.44
CA MET A 1 72.18 23.24 -12.74
C MET A 1 70.99 22.75 -13.55
N GLU A 2 69.86 23.43 -13.37
CA GLU A 2 69.38 24.52 -14.24
C GLU A 2 68.76 23.92 -15.52
N CYS A 3 67.43 23.90 -15.65
CA CYS A 3 66.50 25.02 -15.95
C CYS A 3 66.42 25.31 -17.45
N MET A 4 65.23 25.08 -18.03
CA MET A 4 64.49 25.94 -18.99
C MET A 4 63.28 25.13 -19.49
N ALA A 5 62.02 25.34 -19.11
CA ALA A 5 61.12 26.50 -18.97
C ALA A 5 60.21 26.74 -20.18
N MET A 6 58.93 27.02 -19.83
CA MET A 6 57.75 27.48 -20.59
C MET A 6 56.75 26.40 -21.05
N ALA A 7 55.42 26.53 -20.90
CA ALA A 7 54.46 27.27 -20.05
C ALA A 7 53.06 26.64 -20.33
N PRO A 8 52.02 26.84 -19.50
CA PRO A 8 50.87 25.91 -19.37
C PRO A 8 49.59 26.31 -20.14
N ILE A 9 48.73 25.33 -20.41
CA ILE A 9 47.31 25.53 -20.81
C ILE A 9 46.39 24.87 -19.77
N ALA A 10 45.37 25.63 -19.40
CA ALA A 10 44.47 25.43 -18.26
C ALA A 10 43.46 24.30 -18.42
N VAL A 11 43.16 23.62 -17.31
CA VAL A 11 41.83 23.05 -17.03
C VAL A 11 41.42 23.45 -15.61
N ARG A 12 40.27 24.13 -15.53
CA ARG A 12 39.68 24.72 -14.32
C ARG A 12 39.34 23.65 -13.27
N SER A 13 39.92 23.78 -12.09
CA SER A 13 39.48 23.14 -10.85
C SER A 13 38.41 24.00 -10.17
N SER A 14 37.16 23.56 -10.14
CA SER A 14 36.10 24.21 -9.36
C SER A 14 36.20 23.80 -7.88
N LEU A 15 36.76 24.73 -7.10
CA LEU A 15 36.31 25.21 -5.79
C LEU A 15 35.96 24.18 -4.68
N ARG A 16 36.86 24.13 -3.69
CA ARG A 16 36.58 23.76 -2.29
C ARG A 16 36.01 24.96 -1.51
N ALA A 17 35.22 24.60 -0.48
CA ALA A 17 35.03 25.22 0.85
C ALA A 17 33.62 25.82 1.13
N PRO A 18 33.14 25.87 2.40
CA PRO A 18 33.61 25.19 3.62
C PRO A 18 32.52 24.37 4.36
N LEU A 19 32.98 23.42 5.18
CA LEU A 19 32.22 22.82 6.28
C LEU A 19 32.03 23.87 7.38
N THR A 20 30.78 24.23 7.68
CA THR A 20 30.43 24.99 8.90
C THR A 20 29.74 24.04 9.87
N VAL A 21 30.47 23.66 10.91
CA VAL A 21 29.92 23.00 12.11
C VAL A 21 29.29 24.08 12.98
N CYS A 22 27.96 24.07 13.09
CA CYS A 22 27.25 24.84 14.11
C CYS A 22 26.81 23.90 15.23
N LEU A 23 27.63 23.82 16.28
CA LEU A 23 27.20 23.36 17.60
C LEU A 23 26.43 24.51 18.28
N GLY A 24 25.14 24.30 18.56
CA GLY A 24 24.34 25.31 19.26
C GLY A 24 22.90 24.91 19.55
N ARG A 25 22.70 24.36 20.76
CA ARG A 25 21.51 24.48 21.64
C ARG A 25 20.12 24.07 21.11
N SER A 26 19.66 22.93 21.63
CA SER A 26 18.30 22.65 22.13
C SER A 26 17.18 23.61 21.71
N THR A 27 16.51 23.29 20.59
CA THR A 27 15.11 23.66 20.35
C THR A 27 14.45 22.56 19.51
N SER A 28 13.33 22.06 20.01
CA SER A 28 12.37 21.15 19.39
C SER A 28 12.13 21.42 17.91
N LEU A 29 12.45 20.45 17.05
CA LEU A 29 12.14 20.48 15.62
C LEU A 29 10.75 19.87 15.40
N PHE A 30 9.71 20.72 15.42
CA PHE A 30 8.44 20.41 14.78
C PHE A 30 8.67 20.42 13.27
N ILE A 31 8.47 19.28 12.61
CA ILE A 31 8.28 19.26 11.15
C ILE A 31 6.77 19.39 10.91
N THR A 32 6.30 20.63 10.87
CA THR A 32 5.07 20.96 10.15
C THR A 32 5.36 20.88 8.64
N PRO A 33 4.39 20.44 7.80
CA PRO A 33 4.56 20.53 6.36
C PRO A 33 4.66 21.99 5.96
N ALA A 34 5.69 22.34 5.20
CA ALA A 34 5.83 23.66 4.60
C ALA A 34 4.59 23.98 3.76
N ALA A 35 3.89 25.05 4.14
CA ALA A 35 2.84 25.64 3.34
C ALA A 35 3.47 26.34 2.14
N CYS A 36 3.47 25.69 0.98
CA CYS A 36 3.63 26.35 -0.33
C CYS A 36 2.98 25.47 -1.41
N GLY A 37 1.91 26.00 -2.04
CA GLY A 37 1.23 25.36 -3.17
C GLY A 37 -0.26 25.12 -2.92
N THR A 38 -1.08 26.08 -3.37
CA THR A 38 -2.52 25.99 -3.72
C THR A 38 -3.32 24.85 -3.11
N ARG A 39 -4.27 25.19 -2.22
CA ARG A 39 -5.38 24.30 -1.84
C ARG A 39 -6.16 23.98 -3.11
N ASP A 40 -5.95 22.79 -3.65
CA ASP A 40 -6.70 22.30 -4.80
C ASP A 40 -8.06 21.78 -4.32
N PRO A 41 -9.19 22.42 -4.68
CA PRO A 41 -10.53 21.97 -4.30
C PRO A 41 -10.88 20.60 -4.91
N GLY A 42 -10.13 20.12 -5.90
CA GLY A 42 -10.35 18.84 -6.57
C GLY A 42 -10.06 17.60 -5.71
N ALA A 43 -9.05 17.68 -4.82
CA ALA A 43 -8.59 16.51 -4.04
C ALA A 43 -9.64 16.01 -3.02
N ASN A 44 -10.47 16.90 -2.47
CA ASN A 44 -11.56 16.51 -1.56
C ASN A 44 -12.69 15.77 -2.31
N THR A 45 -12.89 16.06 -3.60
CA THR A 45 -13.94 15.44 -4.40
C THR A 45 -13.55 14.01 -4.80
N GLU A 46 -12.28 13.76 -5.11
CA GLU A 46 -11.76 12.41 -5.42
C GLU A 46 -11.68 11.48 -4.21
N VAL A 47 -11.33 12.00 -3.03
CA VAL A 47 -11.36 11.21 -1.78
C VAL A 47 -12.80 10.79 -1.44
N THR A 48 -13.78 11.66 -1.72
CA THR A 48 -15.21 11.33 -1.59
C THR A 48 -15.63 10.26 -2.60
N LEU A 49 -15.16 10.35 -3.85
CA LEU A 49 -15.43 9.34 -4.90
C LEU A 49 -14.89 7.95 -4.55
N VAL A 50 -13.69 7.86 -3.96
CA VAL A 50 -13.09 6.58 -3.55
C VAL A 50 -13.74 6.04 -2.28
N GLN A 51 -13.98 6.87 -1.26
CA GLN A 51 -14.76 6.44 -0.09
C GLN A 51 -16.13 5.92 -0.53
N GLN A 52 -16.77 6.59 -1.49
CA GLN A 52 -18.07 6.19 -2.02
C GLN A 52 -17.99 4.96 -2.94
N ALA A 53 -16.98 4.84 -3.81
CA ALA A 53 -16.76 3.66 -4.66
C ALA A 53 -16.39 2.41 -3.84
N ALA A 54 -15.64 2.59 -2.77
CA ALA A 54 -15.18 1.52 -1.89
C ALA A 54 -16.32 1.01 -0.97
N LEU A 55 -17.14 1.93 -0.42
CA LEU A 55 -18.43 1.59 0.21
C LEU A 55 -19.39 0.90 -0.77
N ASN A 56 -19.43 1.34 -2.03
CA ASN A 56 -20.36 0.84 -3.07
C ASN A 56 -20.00 -0.53 -3.65
N LEU A 57 -18.73 -0.95 -3.60
CA LEU A 57 -18.29 -2.29 -4.04
C LEU A 57 -18.87 -3.41 -3.17
N SER A 58 -19.23 -3.11 -1.91
CA SER A 58 -19.83 -4.06 -0.97
C SER A 58 -21.33 -4.27 -1.12
N LEU A 59 -22.04 -3.24 -1.60
CA LEU A 59 -23.46 -3.08 -1.33
C LEU A 59 -24.30 -2.70 -2.56
N SER A 60 -23.69 -2.35 -3.70
CA SER A 60 -24.38 -1.45 -4.63
C SER A 60 -24.22 -1.76 -6.14
N LEU A 61 -24.04 -3.00 -6.58
CA LEU A 61 -24.32 -3.32 -8.00
C LEU A 61 -25.58 -4.18 -8.16
N SER A 62 -25.81 -5.14 -7.27
CA SER A 62 -27.08 -5.88 -7.21
C SER A 62 -28.27 -5.00 -6.77
N LEU A 63 -28.04 -4.03 -5.86
CA LEU A 63 -29.10 -3.13 -5.35
C LEU A 63 -29.19 -1.77 -6.09
N SER A 64 -28.09 -1.25 -6.66
CA SER A 64 -28.11 0.08 -7.33
C SER A 64 -28.63 0.06 -8.77
N LEU A 65 -28.94 -1.12 -9.33
CA LEU A 65 -29.77 -1.21 -10.55
C LEU A 65 -31.18 -0.62 -10.33
N LEU A 66 -31.57 -0.35 -9.08
CA LEU A 66 -32.84 0.28 -8.73
C LEU A 66 -32.81 1.82 -8.76
N GLN A 67 -31.64 2.48 -8.68
CA GLN A 67 -31.52 3.95 -8.75
C GLN A 67 -30.19 4.39 -9.41
N PRO A 68 -30.20 4.92 -10.64
CA PRO A 68 -28.97 5.30 -11.34
C PRO A 68 -28.39 6.60 -10.74
N HIS A 69 -27.31 6.47 -9.97
CA HIS A 69 -26.51 7.60 -9.51
C HIS A 69 -25.43 7.97 -10.55
N THR A 70 -25.10 9.27 -10.63
CA THR A 70 -24.06 9.84 -11.54
C THR A 70 -22.69 9.17 -11.41
N LEU A 71 -22.39 8.58 -10.24
CA LEU A 71 -21.17 7.81 -9.99
C LEU A 71 -21.14 6.50 -10.77
N LEU A 72 -22.26 5.79 -10.84
CA LEU A 72 -22.36 4.52 -11.55
C LEU A 72 -22.12 4.72 -13.05
N GLN A 73 -22.56 5.85 -13.61
CA GLN A 73 -22.31 6.20 -15.01
C GLN A 73 -20.82 6.44 -15.30
N ARG A 74 -20.09 7.06 -14.35
CA ARG A 74 -18.63 7.21 -14.47
C ARG A 74 -17.91 5.86 -14.39
N VAL A 75 -18.33 4.99 -13.47
CA VAL A 75 -17.81 3.62 -13.37
C VAL A 75 -18.03 2.87 -14.68
N LYS A 76 -19.26 2.88 -15.22
CA LYS A 76 -19.64 2.28 -16.50
C LYS A 76 -18.82 2.81 -17.67
N SER A 77 -18.48 4.11 -17.68
CA SER A 77 -17.66 4.69 -18.74
C SER A 77 -16.19 4.27 -18.72
N CYS A 78 -15.71 3.65 -17.63
CA CYS A 78 -14.31 3.27 -17.45
C CYS A 78 -14.06 1.75 -17.54
N ILE A 79 -15.11 0.94 -17.70
CA ILE A 79 -15.03 -0.53 -17.72
C ILE A 79 -15.65 -1.07 -19.01
N SER A 80 -15.17 -2.22 -19.48
CA SER A 80 -15.83 -2.93 -20.58
C SER A 80 -17.08 -3.68 -20.09
N ASP A 81 -17.96 -4.05 -21.03
CA ASP A 81 -19.16 -4.84 -20.71
C ASP A 81 -18.80 -6.19 -20.04
N GLU A 82 -17.72 -6.84 -20.48
CA GLU A 82 -17.20 -8.08 -19.86
C GLU A 82 -16.70 -7.85 -18.42
N GLU A 83 -16.05 -6.71 -18.16
CA GLU A 83 -15.58 -6.35 -16.82
C GLU A 83 -16.75 -5.99 -15.90
N GLU A 84 -17.80 -5.37 -16.43
CA GLU A 84 -19.03 -5.11 -15.71
C GLU A 84 -19.72 -6.43 -15.29
N GLU A 85 -19.84 -7.39 -16.21
CA GLU A 85 -20.41 -8.71 -15.93
C GLU A 85 -19.60 -9.46 -14.87
N LYS A 86 -18.27 -9.47 -15.00
CA LYS A 86 -17.39 -10.09 -14.00
C LYS A 86 -17.51 -9.41 -12.63
N LEU A 87 -17.60 -8.08 -12.59
CA LEU A 87 -17.79 -7.32 -11.35
C LEU A 87 -19.14 -7.65 -10.69
N LEU A 88 -20.21 -7.75 -11.48
CA LEU A 88 -21.55 -8.19 -11.02
C LEU A 88 -21.51 -9.59 -10.41
N GLN A 89 -20.83 -10.52 -11.08
CA GLN A 89 -20.67 -11.89 -10.57
C GLN A 89 -19.90 -11.91 -9.25
N ILE A 90 -18.79 -11.17 -9.15
CA ILE A 90 -17.96 -11.15 -7.93
C ILE A 90 -18.74 -10.57 -6.75
N THR A 91 -19.43 -9.44 -6.96
CA THR A 91 -20.16 -8.74 -5.89
C THR A 91 -21.45 -9.43 -5.47
N SER A 92 -22.02 -10.29 -6.32
CA SER A 92 -23.17 -11.13 -5.96
C SER A 92 -22.77 -12.38 -5.17
N LEU A 93 -21.62 -12.97 -5.49
CA LEU A 93 -21.12 -14.17 -4.82
C LEU A 93 -20.45 -13.86 -3.48
N HIS A 94 -19.77 -12.73 -3.35
CA HIS A 94 -18.94 -12.43 -2.19
C HIS A 94 -19.37 -11.12 -1.53
N SER A 95 -19.60 -11.19 -0.21
CA SER A 95 -19.76 -9.98 0.62
C SER A 95 -18.39 -9.37 0.91
N LEU A 96 -17.97 -8.48 0.01
CA LEU A 96 -16.71 -7.72 0.10
C LEU A 96 -16.97 -6.36 0.75
N ASN A 97 -15.97 -5.73 1.34
CA ASN A 97 -15.99 -4.31 1.69
C ASN A 97 -14.66 -3.69 1.33
N ALA A 98 -14.69 -2.59 0.57
CA ALA A 98 -13.52 -1.84 0.20
C ALA A 98 -13.51 -0.49 0.93
N PHE A 99 -12.34 0.01 1.30
CA PHE A 99 -12.22 1.30 1.97
C PHE A 99 -10.84 1.92 1.75
N LEU A 100 -10.78 3.25 1.84
CA LEU A 100 -9.52 3.97 1.79
C LEU A 100 -8.79 3.87 3.13
N LEU A 101 -7.50 3.54 3.09
CA LEU A 101 -6.63 3.61 4.27
C LEU A 101 -5.97 4.99 4.35
N PRO A 102 -5.87 5.59 5.55
CA PRO A 102 -5.33 6.94 5.75
C PRO A 102 -3.79 6.96 5.72
N ILE A 103 -3.20 6.30 4.72
CA ILE A 103 -1.76 6.22 4.48
C ILE A 103 -1.46 6.39 2.99
N LYS A 104 -0.24 6.84 2.69
CA LYS A 104 0.27 6.97 1.32
C LYS A 104 1.33 5.92 1.05
N THR A 105 1.51 5.59 -0.23
CA THR A 105 2.56 4.68 -0.70
C THR A 105 3.04 5.11 -2.08
N VAL A 106 4.30 4.81 -2.38
CA VAL A 106 4.88 5.06 -3.69
C VAL A 106 4.28 4.13 -4.75
N GLY A 107 3.95 4.73 -5.89
CA GLY A 107 3.51 4.08 -7.12
C GLY A 107 4.23 4.65 -8.33
N VAL A 108 4.03 4.01 -9.48
CA VAL A 108 4.50 4.49 -10.78
C VAL A 108 3.32 4.49 -11.74
N GLN A 109 3.01 5.67 -12.26
CA GLN A 109 1.96 5.89 -13.26
C GLN A 109 2.57 6.67 -14.41
N GLY A 110 2.62 6.04 -15.59
CA GLY A 110 3.41 6.55 -16.71
C GLY A 110 4.90 6.63 -16.34
N ASP A 111 5.52 7.78 -16.59
CA ASP A 111 6.95 8.00 -16.36
C ASP A 111 7.27 8.60 -14.98
N CYS A 112 6.25 8.88 -14.17
CA CYS A 112 6.40 9.60 -12.90
C CYS A 112 6.14 8.69 -11.70
N ARG A 113 6.88 8.95 -10.61
CA ARG A 113 6.56 8.43 -9.29
C ARG A 113 5.42 9.24 -8.68
N SER A 114 4.48 8.57 -8.04
CA SER A 114 3.38 9.20 -7.30
C SER A 114 3.34 8.69 -5.85
N TYR A 115 2.87 9.53 -4.93
CA TYR A 115 2.56 9.12 -3.55
C TYR A 115 1.07 9.29 -3.31
N SER A 116 0.35 8.18 -3.29
CA SER A 116 -1.11 8.15 -3.27
C SER A 116 -1.63 7.07 -2.34
N TYR A 117 -2.95 6.96 -2.25
CA TYR A 117 -3.60 6.15 -1.21
C TYR A 117 -3.53 4.64 -1.45
N VAL A 118 -3.83 3.91 -0.38
CA VAL A 118 -4.03 2.45 -0.37
C VAL A 118 -5.51 2.14 -0.18
N CYS A 119 -6.07 1.28 -1.02
CA CYS A 119 -7.40 0.70 -0.83
C CYS A 119 -7.28 -0.65 -0.10
N GLY A 120 -7.98 -0.81 1.01
CA GLY A 120 -8.13 -2.08 1.71
C GLY A 120 -9.42 -2.78 1.28
N ILE A 121 -9.35 -4.09 1.02
CA ILE A 121 -10.50 -4.96 0.78
C ILE A 121 -10.61 -5.98 1.90
N THR A 122 -11.81 -6.22 2.39
CA THR A 122 -12.14 -7.30 3.34
C THR A 122 -13.29 -8.13 2.79
N SER A 123 -13.43 -9.36 3.28
CA SER A 123 -14.54 -10.24 2.94
C SER A 123 -15.13 -10.83 4.22
N LYS A 124 -16.43 -11.16 4.20
CA LYS A 124 -17.07 -11.92 5.29
C LYS A 124 -16.67 -13.39 5.28
N GLU A 125 -16.44 -13.93 4.08
CA GLU A 125 -16.07 -15.32 3.80
C GLU A 125 -14.58 -15.43 3.45
N SER A 126 -14.11 -16.64 3.17
CA SER A 126 -12.75 -16.89 2.68
C SER A 126 -12.45 -16.10 1.41
N PRO A 127 -11.23 -15.56 1.24
CA PRO A 127 -10.86 -14.75 0.10
C PRO A 127 -10.91 -15.56 -1.21
N HIS A 128 -11.65 -15.08 -2.20
CA HIS A 128 -11.52 -15.58 -3.57
C HIS A 128 -10.42 -14.81 -4.31
N TRP A 129 -9.21 -15.38 -4.36
CA TRP A 129 -8.00 -14.69 -4.81
C TRP A 129 -8.06 -14.18 -6.25
N GLU A 130 -8.71 -14.90 -7.16
CA GLU A 130 -8.86 -14.44 -8.55
C GLU A 130 -9.72 -13.18 -8.63
N SER A 131 -10.82 -13.13 -7.87
CA SER A 131 -11.70 -11.97 -7.78
C SER A 131 -10.97 -10.77 -7.18
N LEU A 132 -10.20 -11.00 -6.11
CA LEU A 132 -9.42 -9.96 -5.45
C LEU A 132 -8.34 -9.37 -6.37
N LEU A 133 -7.68 -10.20 -7.19
CA LEU A 133 -6.69 -9.73 -8.18
C LEU A 133 -7.34 -9.02 -9.37
N PHE A 134 -8.55 -9.41 -9.75
CA PHE A 134 -9.32 -8.64 -10.72
C PHE A 134 -9.62 -7.24 -10.18
N LEU A 135 -10.14 -7.15 -8.95
CA LEU A 135 -10.42 -5.88 -8.28
C LEU A 135 -9.16 -5.02 -8.09
N SER A 136 -8.01 -5.63 -7.78
CA SER A 136 -6.76 -4.90 -7.57
C SER A 136 -6.23 -4.23 -8.83
N ARG A 137 -6.59 -4.72 -10.03
CA ARG A 137 -6.29 -4.09 -11.32
C ARG A 137 -7.35 -3.07 -11.73
N LEU A 138 -8.60 -3.33 -11.37
CA LEU A 138 -9.73 -2.48 -11.74
C LEU A 138 -9.75 -1.16 -10.95
N ILE A 139 -9.60 -1.24 -9.62
CA ILE A 139 -9.72 -0.08 -8.73
C ILE A 139 -8.75 1.05 -9.09
N PRO A 140 -7.43 0.81 -9.31
CA PRO A 140 -6.51 1.88 -9.68
C PRO A 140 -6.74 2.48 -11.07
N ARG A 141 -7.34 1.72 -12.01
CA ARG A 141 -7.75 2.26 -13.33
C ARG A 141 -8.94 3.20 -13.20
N MET A 142 -9.87 2.88 -12.31
CA MET A 142 -11.03 3.74 -12.04
C MET A 142 -10.66 4.96 -11.19
N CYS A 143 -9.66 4.84 -10.34
CA CYS A 143 -9.27 5.84 -9.36
C CYS A 143 -7.74 5.98 -9.34
N HIS A 144 -7.20 6.89 -10.16
CA HIS A 144 -5.76 7.15 -10.23
C HIS A 144 -5.15 7.67 -8.92
N SER A 145 -5.99 8.14 -7.99
CA SER A 145 -5.61 8.51 -6.60
C SER A 145 -5.35 7.29 -5.69
N ILE A 146 -5.41 6.07 -6.22
CA ILE A 146 -5.09 4.82 -5.50
C ILE A 146 -3.90 4.16 -6.17
N ASN A 147 -2.80 4.02 -5.42
CA ASN A 147 -1.59 3.36 -5.90
C ASN A 147 -1.61 1.86 -5.64
N ARG A 148 -2.31 1.41 -4.58
CA ARG A 148 -2.31 0.02 -4.15
C ARG A 148 -3.66 -0.47 -3.68
N VAL A 149 -3.86 -1.77 -3.84
CA VAL A 149 -4.99 -2.50 -3.29
C VAL A 149 -4.46 -3.67 -2.46
N VAL A 150 -4.92 -3.77 -1.22
CA VAL A 150 -4.52 -4.83 -0.29
C VAL A 150 -5.74 -5.60 0.20
N TYR A 151 -5.59 -6.90 0.43
CA TYR A 151 -6.58 -7.67 1.18
C TYR A 151 -6.23 -7.62 2.67
N VAL A 152 -7.19 -7.29 3.53
CA VAL A 152 -7.00 -7.21 4.98
C VAL A 152 -7.57 -8.47 5.63
N PHE A 153 -6.70 -9.33 6.17
CA PHE A 153 -7.14 -10.58 6.81
C PHE A 153 -7.88 -10.32 8.13
N GLY A 154 -8.73 -11.29 8.51
CA GLY A 154 -9.50 -11.28 9.75
C GLY A 154 -10.99 -11.15 9.49
N SER A 155 -11.75 -10.81 10.54
CA SER A 155 -13.18 -10.56 10.43
C SER A 155 -13.47 -9.37 9.52
N HIS A 156 -14.68 -9.34 8.96
CA HIS A 156 -15.16 -8.21 8.17
C HIS A 156 -14.97 -6.88 8.91
N VAL A 157 -14.31 -5.90 8.26
CA VAL A 157 -14.08 -4.57 8.85
C VAL A 157 -15.33 -3.73 8.63
N LYS A 158 -16.04 -3.44 9.73
CA LYS A 158 -17.24 -2.58 9.70
C LYS A 158 -16.87 -1.11 9.60
N GLU A 159 -15.90 -0.70 10.40
CA GLU A 159 -15.46 0.68 10.53
C GLU A 159 -13.96 0.75 10.24
N PRO A 160 -13.55 1.27 9.07
CA PRO A 160 -12.14 1.41 8.74
C PRO A 160 -11.47 2.48 9.61
N PRO A 161 -10.17 2.34 9.93
CA PRO A 161 -9.46 3.34 10.71
C PRO A 161 -9.38 4.67 9.95
N THR A 162 -9.75 5.77 10.61
CA THR A 162 -9.68 7.13 10.06
C THR A 162 -8.48 7.92 10.56
N ASP A 163 -7.82 7.42 11.60
CA ASP A 163 -6.59 7.94 12.21
C ASP A 163 -5.46 6.92 12.14
N ILE A 164 -4.24 7.38 12.42
CA ILE A 164 -3.02 6.57 12.38
C ILE A 164 -2.37 6.49 13.76
N THR A 165 -1.69 5.37 14.02
CA THR A 165 -0.77 5.25 15.16
C THR A 165 0.52 6.01 14.83
N PRO A 166 0.91 7.05 15.59
CA PRO A 166 2.16 7.77 15.35
C PRO A 166 3.34 6.81 15.28
N THR A 167 4.03 6.79 14.14
CA THR A 167 5.06 5.78 13.84
C THR A 167 6.26 6.45 13.22
N PHE A 168 7.42 6.24 13.85
CA PHE A 168 8.72 6.74 13.42
C PHE A 168 9.72 5.59 13.47
N LEU A 169 10.91 5.80 12.90
CA LEU A 169 12.00 4.83 12.90
C LEU A 169 12.68 4.73 14.28
N THR A 170 11.92 4.30 15.28
CA THR A 170 12.42 4.03 16.63
C THR A 170 12.83 2.57 16.76
N THR A 171 13.72 2.28 17.71
CA THR A 171 14.23 0.92 17.95
C THR A 171 13.11 -0.09 18.20
N GLY A 172 12.06 0.28 18.93
CA GLY A 172 10.89 -0.56 19.17
C GLY A 172 10.13 -0.91 17.89
N VAL A 173 9.83 0.10 17.05
CA VAL A 173 9.14 -0.09 15.76
C VAL A 173 9.96 -0.96 14.82
N LEU A 174 11.26 -0.68 14.71
CA LEU A 174 12.18 -1.48 13.90
C LEU A 174 12.30 -2.92 14.41
N SER A 175 12.32 -3.13 15.72
CA SER A 175 12.35 -4.47 16.31
C SER A 175 11.08 -5.26 15.97
N THR A 176 9.90 -4.63 16.04
CA THR A 176 8.63 -5.26 15.65
C THR A 176 8.64 -5.65 14.17
N LEU A 177 9.09 -4.75 13.29
CA LEU A 177 9.17 -5.03 11.86
C LEU A 177 10.17 -6.16 11.55
N ARG A 178 11.37 -6.14 12.17
CA ARG A 178 12.37 -7.20 12.03
C ARG A 178 11.84 -8.56 12.47
N GLN A 179 11.05 -8.60 13.55
CA GLN A 179 10.42 -9.83 14.00
C GLN A 179 9.37 -10.33 12.99
N ALA A 180 8.51 -9.45 12.48
CA ALA A 180 7.51 -9.81 11.48
C ALA A 180 8.15 -10.30 10.17
N ASP A 181 9.20 -9.62 9.72
CA ASP A 181 9.99 -10.00 8.55
C ASP A 181 10.64 -11.38 8.71
N PHE A 182 11.30 -11.60 9.85
CA PHE A 182 11.94 -12.88 10.16
C PHE A 182 10.94 -14.04 10.17
N VAL A 183 9.77 -13.85 10.78
CA VAL A 183 8.71 -14.87 10.84
C VAL A 183 8.19 -15.18 9.44
N ALA A 184 7.86 -14.16 8.64
CA ALA A 184 7.36 -14.34 7.29
C ALA A 184 8.37 -15.09 6.39
N HIS A 185 9.63 -14.63 6.37
CA HIS A 185 10.67 -15.23 5.54
C HIS A 185 11.07 -16.64 5.99
N SER A 186 11.05 -16.92 7.30
CA SER A 186 11.32 -18.27 7.80
C SER A 186 10.24 -19.26 7.33
N ILE A 187 8.96 -18.88 7.40
CA ILE A 187 7.85 -19.70 6.88
C ILE A 187 7.98 -19.91 5.37
N LEU A 188 8.29 -18.85 4.60
CA LEU A 188 8.48 -18.98 3.15
C LEU A 188 9.61 -19.96 2.81
N ARG A 189 10.74 -19.84 3.52
CA ARG A 189 11.92 -20.69 3.31
C ARG A 189 11.64 -22.15 3.66
N GLU A 190 11.03 -22.40 4.81
CA GLU A 190 10.67 -23.74 5.27
C GLU A 190 9.66 -24.43 4.33
N SER A 191 8.79 -23.66 3.69
CA SER A 191 7.83 -24.18 2.71
C SER A 191 8.45 -24.58 1.36
N GLY A 192 9.69 -24.15 1.07
CA GLY A 192 10.37 -24.42 -0.20
C GLY A 192 9.94 -23.52 -1.37
N TYR A 193 9.07 -22.53 -1.15
CA TYR A 193 8.57 -21.62 -2.20
C TYR A 193 9.38 -20.34 -2.38
N SER A 194 10.48 -20.14 -1.63
CA SER A 194 11.34 -18.96 -1.79
C SER A 194 11.84 -18.76 -3.22
N GLY A 195 12.14 -19.84 -3.96
CA GLY A 195 12.60 -19.74 -5.35
C GLY A 195 11.51 -19.33 -6.36
N LYS A 196 10.23 -19.30 -5.95
CA LYS A 196 9.10 -18.88 -6.79
C LYS A 196 8.79 -17.40 -6.69
N ILE A 197 9.35 -16.70 -5.70
CA ILE A 197 9.08 -15.30 -5.41
C ILE A 197 10.40 -14.53 -5.57
N SER A 198 10.40 -13.50 -6.44
CA SER A 198 11.60 -12.70 -6.68
C SER A 198 11.99 -11.88 -5.44
N GLN A 199 10.99 -11.29 -4.77
CA GLN A 199 11.18 -10.56 -3.53
C GLN A 199 9.90 -10.57 -2.68
N MET A 200 10.03 -10.55 -1.35
CA MET A 200 8.88 -10.45 -0.44
C MET A 200 9.04 -9.33 0.61
N PRO A 201 8.90 -8.04 0.25
CA PRO A 201 8.90 -6.99 1.27
C PRO A 201 7.82 -7.21 2.33
N ILE A 202 8.20 -7.02 3.60
CA ILE A 202 7.30 -7.00 4.74
C ILE A 202 7.25 -5.56 5.25
N ILE A 203 6.05 -4.98 5.35
CA ILE A 203 5.87 -3.55 5.63
C ILE A 203 5.06 -3.38 6.90
N LEU A 204 5.50 -2.49 7.79
CA LEU A 204 4.75 -2.12 8.99
C LEU A 204 4.01 -0.81 8.74
N THR A 205 2.68 -0.85 8.83
CA THR A 205 1.78 0.29 8.59
C THR A 205 1.22 0.83 9.92
N PRO A 206 1.02 2.15 10.04
CA PRO A 206 0.53 2.80 11.25
C PRO A 206 -1.00 2.64 11.44
N LEU A 207 -1.54 1.46 11.16
CA LEU A 207 -2.99 1.22 11.14
C LEU A 207 -3.44 0.32 12.30
N HIS A 208 -4.43 0.80 13.06
CA HIS A 208 -5.08 0.08 14.16
C HIS A 208 -6.56 -0.16 13.83
N PHE A 209 -6.86 -1.39 13.41
CA PHE A 209 -8.22 -1.86 13.14
C PHE A 209 -8.92 -2.36 14.41
N ASP A 210 -10.23 -2.61 14.29
CA ASP A 210 -11.05 -3.29 15.30
C ASP A 210 -11.22 -2.54 16.62
N ARG A 211 -11.09 -1.21 16.57
CA ARG A 211 -11.46 -0.35 17.69
C ARG A 211 -12.95 -0.09 17.68
N ASP A 212 -13.56 -0.09 18.86
CA ASP A 212 -14.93 0.37 19.03
C ASP A 212 -14.97 1.90 18.93
N ALA A 213 -15.65 2.43 17.91
CA ALA A 213 -15.79 3.88 17.72
C ALA A 213 -16.47 4.57 18.90
N GLN A 214 -17.32 3.86 19.66
CA GLN A 214 -18.00 4.43 20.83
C GLN A 214 -17.02 4.66 21.99
N GLN A 215 -15.99 3.83 22.10
CA GLN A 215 -15.04 3.85 23.21
C GLN A 215 -13.89 4.86 23.01
N LYS A 216 -13.84 5.55 21.86
CA LYS A 216 -12.80 6.57 21.51
C LYS A 216 -11.38 6.13 21.86
N GLN A 217 -11.06 4.85 21.63
CA GLN A 217 -9.74 4.32 21.96
C GLN A 217 -8.66 4.91 21.03
N PRO A 218 -7.52 5.36 21.56
CA PRO A 218 -6.44 5.89 20.74
C PRO A 218 -5.79 4.80 19.88
N SER A 219 -5.32 5.20 18.70
CA SER A 219 -4.56 4.32 17.80
C SER A 219 -3.17 4.03 18.38
N CYS A 220 -2.91 2.79 18.81
CA CYS A 220 -1.65 2.38 19.44
C CYS A 220 -1.00 1.13 18.81
N ARG A 221 -1.73 0.38 17.98
CA ARG A 221 -1.24 -0.81 17.27
C ARG A 221 -0.92 -0.50 15.81
N ARG A 222 -0.16 -1.39 15.17
CA ARG A 222 0.27 -1.28 13.77
C ARG A 222 -0.19 -2.51 13.01
N SER A 223 -0.24 -2.46 11.70
CA SER A 223 -0.62 -3.61 10.88
C SER A 223 0.49 -3.96 9.91
N VAL A 224 0.63 -5.22 9.53
CA VAL A 224 1.71 -5.70 8.66
C VAL A 224 1.17 -5.96 7.27
N VAL A 225 1.90 -5.60 6.21
CA VAL A 225 1.61 -6.00 4.83
C VAL A 225 2.64 -7.03 4.41
N ILE A 226 2.18 -8.14 3.85
CA ILE A 226 2.97 -9.11 3.11
C ILE A 226 2.90 -8.71 1.64
N ARG A 227 4.03 -8.32 1.06
CA ARG A 227 4.14 -8.00 -0.36
C ARG A 227 4.95 -9.10 -1.04
N THR A 228 4.31 -10.07 -1.67
CA THR A 228 5.01 -11.00 -2.57
C THR A 228 5.16 -10.36 -3.95
N PHE A 229 6.31 -10.52 -4.60
CA PHE A 229 6.54 -9.97 -5.93
C PHE A 229 7.25 -10.95 -6.84
N ILE A 230 6.71 -11.14 -8.04
CA ILE A 230 7.25 -11.99 -9.09
C ILE A 230 7.55 -11.10 -10.30
N THR A 231 8.79 -11.15 -10.75
CA THR A 231 9.30 -10.35 -11.87
C THR A 231 10.54 -10.98 -12.50
N SER A 232 10.74 -10.73 -13.79
CA SER A 232 11.95 -11.09 -14.54
C SER A 232 12.98 -9.96 -14.60
N ASP A 233 12.56 -8.69 -14.55
CA ASP A 233 13.40 -7.51 -14.84
C ASP A 233 13.22 -6.35 -13.85
N PHE A 234 12.34 -6.50 -12.85
CA PHE A 234 11.91 -5.48 -11.91
C PHE A 234 11.29 -4.22 -12.54
N MET A 235 11.04 -4.19 -13.84
CA MET A 235 10.32 -3.10 -14.52
C MET A 235 8.81 -3.32 -14.43
N THR A 236 8.38 -4.56 -14.62
CA THR A 236 7.00 -5.00 -14.41
C THR A 236 6.96 -6.17 -13.45
N GLY A 237 5.82 -6.43 -12.83
CA GLY A 237 5.69 -7.62 -12.00
C GLY A 237 4.33 -7.76 -11.35
N ILE A 238 4.06 -8.96 -10.88
CA ILE A 238 2.77 -9.33 -10.30
C ILE A 238 2.95 -9.75 -8.84
N PRO A 239 1.92 -9.61 -7.99
CA PRO A 239 1.90 -10.30 -6.72
C PRO A 239 1.82 -11.82 -6.93
N ALA A 240 2.39 -12.59 -6.00
CA ALA A 240 2.15 -14.03 -6.00
C ALA A 240 0.70 -14.29 -5.59
N GLN A 241 -0.10 -14.88 -6.47
CA GLN A 241 -1.46 -15.28 -6.14
C GLN A 241 -1.43 -16.50 -5.19
N PRO A 242 -2.02 -16.42 -3.98
CA PRO A 242 -2.19 -17.58 -3.10
C PRO A 242 -3.08 -18.64 -3.78
N GLY A 243 -2.72 -19.91 -3.61
CA GLY A 243 -3.34 -21.05 -4.30
C GLY A 243 -2.85 -21.28 -5.74
N ASN A 244 -1.99 -20.40 -6.27
CA ASN A 244 -1.39 -20.56 -7.59
C ASN A 244 0.15 -20.54 -7.51
N HIS A 245 0.75 -19.39 -7.23
CA HIS A 245 2.21 -19.24 -7.21
C HIS A 245 2.82 -19.64 -5.85
N ILE A 246 2.03 -19.49 -4.78
CA ILE A 246 2.36 -19.87 -3.40
C ILE A 246 1.14 -20.58 -2.81
N PRO A 247 1.30 -21.67 -2.03
CA PRO A 247 0.17 -22.32 -1.37
C PRO A 247 -0.52 -21.37 -0.42
N GLU A 248 -1.86 -21.39 -0.42
CA GLU A 248 -2.65 -20.54 0.46
C GLU A 248 -2.37 -20.81 1.94
N GLU A 249 -2.16 -22.08 2.30
CA GLU A 249 -1.79 -22.49 3.66
C GLU A 249 -0.50 -21.81 4.17
N VAL A 250 0.47 -21.56 3.29
CA VAL A 250 1.73 -20.90 3.64
C VAL A 250 1.47 -19.43 3.98
N VAL A 251 0.64 -18.75 3.18
CA VAL A 251 0.23 -17.36 3.44
C VAL A 251 -0.58 -17.27 4.73
N LEU A 252 -1.53 -18.18 4.95
CA LEU A 252 -2.33 -18.22 6.18
C LEU A 252 -1.46 -18.50 7.41
N LYS A 253 -0.44 -19.37 7.29
CA LYS A 253 0.54 -19.59 8.36
C LYS A 253 1.31 -18.31 8.69
N MET A 254 1.78 -17.55 7.68
CA MET A 254 2.42 -16.25 7.90
C MET A 254 1.49 -15.28 8.65
N VAL A 255 0.24 -15.16 8.19
CA VAL A 255 -0.77 -14.30 8.81
C VAL A 255 -0.96 -14.65 10.29
N ASN A 256 -1.12 -15.93 10.59
CA ASN A 256 -1.35 -16.41 11.96
C ASN A 256 -0.16 -16.18 12.88
N GLU A 257 1.07 -16.43 12.42
CA GLU A 257 2.27 -16.21 13.25
C GLU A 257 2.60 -14.73 13.43
N ILE A 258 2.48 -13.91 12.38
CA ILE A 258 2.70 -12.45 12.48
C ILE A 258 1.69 -11.81 13.43
N LYS A 259 0.43 -12.26 13.42
CA LYS A 259 -0.63 -11.72 14.29
C LYS A 259 -0.35 -11.94 15.78
N LYS A 260 0.47 -12.94 16.15
CA LYS A 260 0.87 -13.19 17.55
C LYS A 260 1.90 -12.18 18.06
N ILE A 261 2.55 -11.42 17.18
CA ILE A 261 3.56 -10.43 17.56
C ILE A 261 2.89 -9.28 18.34
N PRO A 262 3.40 -8.91 19.53
CA PRO A 262 2.85 -7.81 20.31
C PRO A 262 2.79 -6.50 19.52
N GLY A 263 1.65 -5.81 19.59
CA GLY A 263 1.43 -4.55 18.89
C GLY A 263 0.94 -4.67 17.45
N ILE A 264 0.84 -5.87 16.86
CA ILE A 264 0.24 -6.07 15.54
C ILE A 264 -1.29 -6.19 15.64
N SER A 265 -2.02 -5.32 14.93
CA SER A 265 -3.49 -5.30 14.84
C SER A 265 -3.98 -6.29 13.78
N ARG A 266 -3.63 -6.05 12.51
CA ARG A 266 -3.98 -6.94 11.39
C ARG A 266 -2.80 -7.21 10.47
N VAL A 267 -2.97 -8.24 9.65
CA VAL A 267 -2.07 -8.57 8.54
C VAL A 267 -2.82 -8.35 7.24
N MET A 268 -2.12 -7.84 6.24
CA MET A 268 -2.64 -7.50 4.92
C MET A 268 -1.78 -8.19 3.85
N TYR A 269 -2.36 -8.42 2.68
CA TYR A 269 -1.67 -8.97 1.51
C TYR A 269 -1.73 -7.97 0.36
N ASP A 270 -0.58 -7.57 -0.20
CA ASP A 270 -0.55 -6.67 -1.34
C ASP A 270 -0.92 -7.40 -2.64
N LEU A 271 -1.99 -6.94 -3.28
CA LEU A 271 -2.52 -7.50 -4.53
C LEU A 271 -2.12 -6.68 -5.76
N THR A 272 -1.26 -5.68 -5.59
CA THR A 272 -0.97 -4.69 -6.62
C THR A 272 0.17 -5.16 -7.53
N SER A 273 -0.06 -5.08 -8.84
CA SER A 273 0.99 -5.27 -9.85
C SER A 273 1.82 -3.99 -10.02
N LYS A 274 2.99 -4.11 -10.62
CA LYS A 274 3.79 -2.98 -11.10
C LYS A 274 3.65 -2.89 -12.62
N PRO A 275 3.13 -1.76 -13.17
CA PRO A 275 2.39 -0.66 -12.52
C PRO A 275 0.98 -1.07 -12.06
N PRO A 276 0.27 -0.28 -11.20
CA PRO A 276 0.60 1.06 -10.69
C PRO A 276 1.44 1.06 -9.41
N GLY A 277 1.58 -0.09 -8.75
CA GLY A 277 2.43 -0.23 -7.57
C GLY A 277 3.91 -0.28 -7.94
N THR A 278 4.75 -0.45 -6.95
CA THR A 278 6.16 -0.84 -7.09
C THR A 278 6.48 -2.05 -6.20
N THR A 279 7.73 -2.51 -6.21
CA THR A 279 8.17 -3.62 -5.34
C THR A 279 8.07 -3.23 -3.88
N GLU A 280 8.71 -2.12 -3.50
CA GLU A 280 8.69 -1.55 -2.15
C GLU A 280 7.46 -0.66 -1.95
N TRP A 281 7.19 -0.27 -0.70
CA TRP A 281 6.12 0.70 -0.41
C TRP A 281 6.62 2.13 -0.26
N GLU A 282 7.90 2.32 0.11
CA GLU A 282 8.68 3.58 0.17
C GLU A 282 10.19 3.29 0.12
#